data_AF-A0A7S0EYC0-F1
#
_entry.id   AF-A0A7S0EYC0-F1
#
_cell.length_a   1.000
_cell.length_b   1.000
_cell.length_c   1.000
_cell.angle_alpha   90.00
_cell.angle_beta   90.00
_cell.angle_gamma   90.00
#
_symmetry.space_group_name_H-M   'P 1'
#
loop_
_entity.id
_entity.type
_entity.pdbx_description
1 polymer ?
#
loop_
_entity_poly.entity_id
_entity_poly.type
_entity_poly.pdbx_seq_one_letter_code
_entity_poly.pdbx_strand_id
1 'polypeptide(L)'
;SCLQHKELDPQILQACAETMLSFASPCDAGPSDDLIDIVGTGGDGLDTFNVSTAAGMVLAAAGIKCAKHGNRSASGSVGSADFLEALGCQIQLDGPQVAAAIEECGFGFLFAQRFHPAMKNVAKARKDLG
;
A
#
# COMPACT_ATOMS: atom_id res chain seq x y z
N SER A 1 -16.97 -3.93 18.45
CA SER A 1 -15.82 -3.08 18.84
C SER A 1 -16.33 -1.68 19.19
N CYS A 2 -15.72 -0.98 20.15
CA CYS A 2 -16.12 0.39 20.56
C CYS A 2 -16.02 1.46 19.46
N LEU A 3 -15.43 1.10 18.32
CA LEU A 3 -15.32 1.94 17.12
C LEU A 3 -16.34 1.62 16.02
N GLN A 4 -17.16 0.57 16.17
CA GLN A 4 -18.25 0.31 15.22
C GLN A 4 -19.15 1.54 15.11
N HIS A 5 -19.42 1.98 13.88
CA HIS A 5 -20.13 3.23 13.53
C HIS A 5 -19.34 4.54 13.69
N LYS A 6 -18.16 4.55 14.33
CA LYS A 6 -17.25 5.71 14.35
C LYS A 6 -16.26 5.73 13.18
N GLU A 7 -16.11 4.61 12.50
CA GLU A 7 -15.24 4.41 11.33
C GLU A 7 -15.64 5.23 10.09
N LEU A 8 -16.85 5.80 10.08
CA LEU A 8 -17.35 6.65 9.00
C LEU A 8 -17.18 8.15 9.31
N ASP A 9 -16.70 8.51 10.50
CA ASP A 9 -16.41 9.91 10.85
C ASP A 9 -15.10 10.32 10.17
N PRO A 10 -15.12 11.29 9.22
CA PRO A 10 -13.93 11.72 8.51
C PRO A 10 -12.83 12.24 9.43
N GLN A 11 -13.17 12.86 10.56
CA GLN A 11 -12.19 13.41 11.50
C GLN A 11 -11.45 12.30 12.24
N ILE A 12 -12.17 11.25 12.62
CA ILE A 12 -11.56 10.08 13.27
C ILE A 12 -10.66 9.35 12.28
N LEU A 13 -11.14 9.14 11.04
CA LEU A 13 -10.36 8.47 10.00
C LEU A 13 -9.07 9.24 9.66
N GLN A 14 -9.16 10.57 9.53
CA GLN A 14 -8.01 11.43 9.30
C GLN A 14 -7.00 11.35 10.45
N ALA A 15 -7.46 11.50 11.70
CA ALA A 15 -6.58 11.44 12.87
C ALA A 15 -5.87 10.07 12.99
N CYS A 16 -6.58 8.98 12.68
CA CYS A 16 -5.99 7.65 12.60
C CYS A 16 -4.93 7.56 11.51
N ALA A 17 -5.22 8.06 10.30
CA ALA A 17 -4.28 8.06 9.19
C ALA A 17 -3.02 8.89 9.48
N GLU A 18 -3.17 10.11 10.01
CA GLU A 18 -2.06 10.98 10.41
C GLU A 18 -1.20 10.32 11.50
N THR A 19 -1.84 9.67 12.48
CA THR A 19 -1.12 8.92 13.51
C THR A 19 -0.36 7.74 12.90
N MET A 20 -0.97 6.99 11.99
CA MET A 20 -0.29 5.89 11.30
C MET A 20 0.91 6.36 10.47
N LEU A 21 0.79 7.53 9.83
CA LEU A 21 1.86 8.16 9.05
C LEU A 21 3.00 8.67 9.93
N SER A 22 2.73 9.17 11.14
CA SER A 22 3.79 9.63 12.05
C SER A 22 4.72 8.50 12.54
N PHE A 23 4.25 7.25 12.48
CA PHE A 23 5.04 6.05 12.76
C PHE A 23 5.53 5.32 11.50
N ALA A 24 5.25 5.84 10.30
CA ALA A 24 5.66 5.23 9.05
C ALA A 24 7.15 5.46 8.77
N SER A 25 7.78 4.52 8.05
CA SER A 25 9.10 4.76 7.48
C SER A 25 8.97 5.77 6.33
N PRO A 26 9.86 6.77 6.23
CA PRO A 26 9.76 7.78 5.18
C PRO A 26 10.17 7.23 3.80
N CYS A 27 9.57 7.78 2.76
CA CYS A 27 9.96 7.60 1.36
C CYS A 27 9.85 8.96 0.67
N ASP A 28 10.99 9.56 0.32
CA ASP A 28 11.03 10.83 -0.42
C ASP A 28 11.08 10.53 -1.92
N ALA A 29 9.89 10.41 -2.53
CA ALA A 29 9.73 10.10 -3.94
C ALA A 29 9.46 11.36 -4.80
N GLY A 30 9.74 12.55 -4.27
CA GLY A 30 9.42 13.82 -4.90
C GLY A 30 8.07 14.41 -4.48
N PRO A 31 7.62 15.48 -5.15
CA PRO A 31 6.37 16.17 -4.82
C PRO A 31 5.17 15.24 -4.92
N SER A 32 4.27 15.29 -3.94
CA SER A 32 3.06 14.47 -3.92
C SER A 32 2.15 14.70 -5.13
N ASP A 33 2.13 15.91 -5.67
CA ASP A 33 1.27 16.30 -6.79
C ASP A 33 1.69 15.63 -8.12
N ASP A 34 2.91 15.10 -8.18
CA ASP A 34 3.46 14.39 -9.34
C ASP A 34 3.31 12.86 -9.22
N LEU A 35 2.74 12.36 -8.12
CA LEU A 35 2.64 10.93 -7.80
C LEU A 35 1.19 10.47 -7.74
N ILE A 36 0.94 9.28 -8.30
CA ILE A 36 -0.36 8.61 -8.19
C ILE A 36 -0.22 7.33 -7.37
N ASP A 37 -1.15 7.10 -6.43
CA ASP A 37 -1.39 5.79 -5.83
C ASP A 37 -2.72 5.23 -6.34
N ILE A 38 -2.70 3.98 -6.83
CA ILE A 38 -3.92 3.22 -7.14
C ILE A 38 -3.99 2.07 -6.15
N VAL A 39 -4.80 2.23 -5.12
CA VAL A 39 -4.95 1.26 -4.04
C VAL A 39 -6.42 1.06 -3.70
N GLY A 40 -6.73 -0.10 -3.11
CA GLY A 40 -8.06 -0.41 -2.59
C GLY A 40 -7.95 -0.99 -1.18
N THR A 41 -9.06 -0.97 -0.45
CA THR A 41 -9.12 -1.56 0.90
C THR A 41 -8.90 -3.08 0.90
N GLY A 42 -9.14 -3.73 -0.25
CA GLY A 42 -9.14 -5.19 -0.37
C GLY A 42 -10.34 -5.82 0.32
N GLY A 43 -10.45 -7.16 0.23
CA GLY A 43 -11.50 -7.91 0.93
C GLY A 43 -12.91 -7.77 0.33
N ASP A 44 -13.03 -7.40 -0.94
CA ASP A 44 -14.31 -7.37 -1.67
C ASP A 44 -14.90 -8.76 -1.95
N GLY A 45 -14.12 -9.82 -1.72
CA GLY A 45 -14.52 -11.21 -1.94
C GLY A 45 -14.66 -11.59 -3.42
N LEU A 46 -14.26 -10.70 -4.33
CA LEU A 46 -14.46 -10.89 -5.77
C LEU A 46 -13.32 -11.67 -6.44
N ASP A 47 -12.28 -12.04 -5.68
CA ASP A 47 -11.05 -12.72 -6.14
C ASP A 47 -10.57 -12.18 -7.50
N THR A 48 -10.60 -10.86 -7.62
CA THR A 48 -10.29 -10.18 -8.87
C THR A 48 -8.79 -10.25 -9.16
N PHE A 49 -8.46 -10.15 -10.44
CA PHE A 49 -7.09 -9.91 -10.87
C PHE A 49 -6.51 -8.69 -10.13
N ASN A 50 -5.18 -8.59 -10.01
CA ASN A 50 -4.49 -7.47 -9.38
C ASN A 50 -4.58 -6.19 -10.25
N VAL A 51 -5.80 -5.73 -10.53
CA VAL A 51 -6.17 -4.66 -11.46
C VAL A 51 -5.48 -3.36 -11.08
N SER A 52 -5.45 -3.02 -9.78
CA SER A 52 -4.79 -1.79 -9.32
C SER A 52 -3.28 -1.81 -9.56
N THR A 53 -2.63 -2.97 -9.40
CA THR A 53 -1.20 -3.14 -9.67
C THR A 53 -0.91 -3.02 -11.17
N ALA A 54 -1.67 -3.72 -12.00
CA ALA A 54 -1.52 -3.64 -13.45
C ALA A 54 -1.79 -2.23 -13.99
N ALA A 55 -2.82 -1.55 -13.47
CA ALA A 55 -3.13 -0.17 -13.84
C ALA A 55 -1.97 0.78 -13.49
N GLY A 56 -1.35 0.63 -12.31
CA GLY A 56 -0.19 1.44 -11.93
C GLY A 56 1.01 1.24 -12.88
N MET A 57 1.26 0.01 -13.33
CA MET A 57 2.30 -0.27 -14.32
C MET A 57 1.99 0.35 -15.69
N VAL A 58 0.72 0.34 -16.11
CA VAL A 58 0.28 1.00 -17.35
C VAL A 58 0.47 2.51 -17.27
N LEU A 59 0.16 3.14 -16.13
CA LEU A 59 0.42 4.57 -15.91
C LEU A 59 1.92 4.89 -15.98
N ALA A 60 2.75 4.07 -15.35
CA ALA A 60 4.21 4.21 -15.41
C ALA A 60 4.72 4.14 -16.86
N ALA A 61 4.21 3.19 -17.64
CA ALA A 61 4.53 3.09 -19.08
C ALA A 61 4.04 4.29 -19.90
N ALA A 62 3.01 5.01 -19.43
CA ALA A 62 2.53 6.26 -20.02
C ALA A 62 3.29 7.51 -19.53
N GLY A 63 4.33 7.35 -18.71
CA GLY A 63 5.16 8.44 -18.18
C GLY A 63 4.62 9.10 -16.92
N ILE A 64 3.61 8.50 -16.27
CA ILE A 64 3.04 8.99 -15.01
C ILE A 64 3.66 8.23 -13.85
N LYS A 65 4.25 8.95 -12.88
CA LYS A 65 4.90 8.32 -11.72
C LYS A 65 3.86 7.72 -10.77
N CYS A 66 4.03 6.45 -10.44
CA CYS A 66 3.16 5.70 -9.55
C CYS A 66 3.91 5.26 -8.29
N ALA A 67 3.47 5.75 -7.13
CA ALA A 67 3.92 5.31 -5.81
C ALA A 67 2.83 4.42 -5.21
N LYS A 68 2.82 3.14 -5.57
CA LYS A 68 1.74 2.24 -5.22
C LYS A 68 1.90 1.70 -3.80
N HIS A 69 0.91 1.92 -2.94
CA HIS A 69 0.81 1.20 -1.67
C HIS A 69 0.16 -0.17 -1.87
N GLY A 70 0.63 -1.16 -1.12
CA GLY A 70 0.00 -2.47 -1.14
C GLY A 70 0.56 -3.46 -0.13
N ASN A 71 -0.07 -4.63 -0.07
CA ASN A 71 0.24 -5.66 0.90
C ASN A 71 0.04 -7.06 0.30
N ARG A 72 0.38 -8.09 1.08
CA ARG A 72 -0.08 -9.46 0.84
C ARG A 72 -1.57 -9.55 1.15
N SER A 73 -2.25 -10.50 0.52
CA SER A 73 -3.68 -10.72 0.78
C SER A 73 -3.95 -11.09 2.23
N ALA A 74 -5.01 -10.51 2.80
CA ALA A 74 -5.50 -10.87 4.12
C ALA A 74 -6.51 -12.04 4.10
N SER A 75 -7.10 -12.33 2.93
CA SER A 75 -8.19 -13.31 2.76
C SER A 75 -7.74 -14.65 2.16
N GLY A 76 -6.44 -14.82 1.91
CA GLY A 76 -5.88 -16.06 1.35
C GLY A 76 -5.82 -16.13 -0.19
N SER A 77 -6.25 -15.07 -0.89
CA SER A 77 -6.05 -14.90 -2.34
C SER A 77 -4.65 -14.34 -2.67
N VAL A 78 -4.34 -14.10 -3.95
CA VAL A 78 -3.06 -13.50 -4.39
C VAL A 78 -3.11 -11.97 -4.26
N GLY A 79 -2.37 -11.39 -3.31
CA GLY A 79 -2.28 -9.95 -3.12
C GLY A 79 -1.31 -9.26 -4.09
N SER A 80 -1.24 -7.92 -4.01
CA SER A 80 -0.38 -7.14 -4.91
C SER A 80 1.10 -7.45 -4.72
N ALA A 81 1.52 -7.73 -3.48
CA ALA A 81 2.88 -8.14 -3.17
C ALA A 81 3.22 -9.52 -3.75
N ASP A 82 2.29 -10.47 -3.66
CA ASP A 82 2.46 -11.84 -4.18
C ASP A 82 2.56 -11.84 -5.71
N PHE A 83 1.74 -11.00 -6.37
CA PHE A 83 1.79 -10.77 -7.82
C PHE A 83 3.13 -10.19 -8.27
N LEU A 84 3.63 -9.16 -7.57
CA LEU A 84 4.91 -8.53 -7.90
C LEU A 84 6.10 -9.48 -7.69
N GLU A 85 6.10 -10.27 -6.61
CA GLU A 85 7.13 -11.28 -6.40
C GLU A 85 7.11 -12.36 -7.48
N ALA A 86 5.93 -12.78 -7.94
CA ALA A 86 5.81 -13.75 -9.03
C ALA A 86 6.37 -13.22 -10.36
N LEU A 87 6.39 -11.89 -10.56
CA LEU A 87 7.03 -11.22 -11.69
C LEU A 87 8.55 -11.02 -11.49
N GLY A 88 9.11 -11.43 -10.34
CA GLY A 88 10.52 -11.27 -10.00
C GLY A 88 10.88 -9.90 -9.44
N CYS A 89 9.89 -9.06 -9.07
CA CYS A 89 10.15 -7.76 -8.46
C CYS A 89 10.63 -7.93 -7.01
N GLN A 90 11.59 -7.11 -6.60
CA GLN A 90 11.97 -6.98 -5.19
C GLN A 90 10.95 -6.10 -4.46
N ILE A 91 10.20 -6.67 -3.52
CA ILE A 91 9.16 -5.93 -2.77
C ILE A 91 9.63 -5.39 -1.41
N GLN A 92 10.82 -5.79 -0.94
CA GLN A 92 11.37 -5.40 0.37
C GLN A 92 12.29 -4.16 0.29
N LEU A 93 12.04 -3.28 -0.68
CA LEU A 93 12.81 -2.05 -0.86
C LEU A 93 12.59 -1.07 0.30
N ASP A 94 13.64 -0.34 0.65
CA ASP A 94 13.53 0.80 1.57
C ASP A 94 13.12 2.10 0.84
N GLY A 95 12.88 3.17 1.59
CA GLY A 95 12.42 4.45 1.03
C GLY A 95 13.29 4.97 -0.13
N PRO A 96 14.61 5.11 0.06
CA PRO A 96 15.52 5.50 -1.02
C PRO A 96 15.46 4.61 -2.25
N GLN A 97 15.37 3.28 -2.07
CA GLN A 97 15.27 2.35 -3.18
C GLN A 97 13.93 2.44 -3.93
N VAL A 98 12.82 2.65 -3.21
CA VAL A 98 11.50 2.89 -3.83
C VAL A 98 11.51 4.19 -4.62
N ALA A 99 12.06 5.27 -4.06
CA ALA A 99 12.20 6.55 -4.75
C ALA A 99 13.03 6.42 -6.04
N ALA A 100 14.15 5.69 -5.98
CA ALA A 100 14.96 5.40 -7.17
C ALA A 100 14.17 4.60 -8.22
N ALA A 101 13.41 3.59 -7.82
CA ALA A 101 12.56 2.83 -8.75
C ALA A 101 11.51 3.73 -9.42
N ILE A 102 10.85 4.61 -8.67
CA ILE A 102 9.88 5.57 -9.23
C ILE A 102 10.54 6.49 -10.25
N GLU A 103 11.75 6.97 -9.96
CA GLU A 103 12.48 7.85 -10.88
C GLU A 103 12.93 7.12 -12.15
N GLU A 104 13.44 5.89 -12.01
CA GLU A 104 14.02 5.13 -13.12
C GLU A 104 12.98 4.47 -14.03
N CYS A 105 11.90 3.93 -13.45
CA CYS A 105 10.91 3.16 -14.20
C CYS A 105 9.47 3.68 -14.09
N GLY A 106 9.25 4.77 -13.35
CA GLY A 106 7.92 5.36 -13.16
C GLY A 106 7.04 4.59 -12.16
N PHE A 107 7.52 3.49 -11.56
CA PHE A 107 6.72 2.66 -10.66
C PHE A 107 7.52 2.24 -9.42
N GLY A 108 6.98 2.53 -8.24
CA GLY A 108 7.49 2.07 -6.95
C GLY A 108 6.40 1.36 -6.15
N PHE A 109 6.79 0.32 -5.41
CA PHE A 109 5.89 -0.41 -4.53
C PHE A 109 6.25 -0.20 -3.06
N LEU A 110 5.35 0.45 -2.33
CA LEU A 110 5.44 0.70 -0.90
C LEU A 110 4.80 -0.47 -0.15
N PHE A 111 5.61 -1.49 0.17
CA PHE A 111 5.11 -2.67 0.86
C PHE A 111 4.69 -2.35 2.31
N ALA A 112 3.40 -2.47 2.62
CA ALA A 112 2.82 -1.98 3.87
C ALA A 112 3.50 -2.51 5.14
N GLN A 113 3.94 -3.78 5.16
CA GLN A 113 4.61 -4.38 6.32
C GLN A 113 6.00 -3.77 6.58
N ARG A 114 6.66 -3.27 5.53
CA ARG A 114 7.96 -2.61 5.60
C ARG A 114 7.81 -1.15 6.03
N PHE A 115 6.81 -0.46 5.50
CA PHE A 115 6.61 0.98 5.72
C PHE A 115 5.77 1.32 6.95
N HIS A 116 4.96 0.40 7.48
CA HIS A 116 4.21 0.59 8.73
C HIS A 116 4.55 -0.49 9.77
N PRO A 117 5.81 -0.55 10.26
CA PRO A 117 6.25 -1.61 11.18
C PRO A 117 5.46 -1.62 12.50
N ALA A 118 4.99 -0.46 12.96
CA ALA A 118 4.17 -0.34 14.17
C ALA A 118 2.85 -1.13 14.07
N MET A 119 2.32 -1.36 12.86
CA MET A 119 1.08 -2.13 12.65
C MET A 119 1.22 -3.61 13.00
N LYS A 120 2.46 -4.12 13.13
CA LYS A 120 2.70 -5.48 13.65
C LYS A 120 2.14 -5.66 15.06
N ASN A 121 2.11 -4.60 15.86
CA ASN A 121 1.59 -4.63 17.24
C ASN A 121 0.08 -4.90 17.30
N VAL A 122 -0.66 -4.55 16.25
CA VAL A 122 -2.12 -4.75 16.17
C VAL A 122 -2.52 -5.91 15.25
N ALA A 123 -1.58 -6.52 14.53
CA ALA A 123 -1.85 -7.58 13.56
C ALA A 123 -2.54 -8.81 14.18
N LYS A 124 -2.12 -9.21 15.39
CA LYS A 124 -2.74 -10.33 16.12
C LYS A 124 -4.18 -10.01 16.52
N ALA A 125 -4.39 -8.85 17.16
CA ALA A 125 -5.72 -8.42 17.59
C ALA A 125 -6.69 -8.31 16.40
N ARG A 126 -6.22 -7.84 15.24
CA ARG A 126 -7.03 -7.79 14.01
C ARG A 126 -7.44 -9.19 13.54
N LYS A 127 -6.49 -10.14 13.49
CA LYS A 127 -6.77 -11.52 13.07
C LYS A 127 -7.75 -12.23 13.99
N ASP A 128 -7.69 -11.95 15.29
CA ASP A 128 -8.61 -12.53 16.27
C ASP A 128 -10.06 -11.98 16.13
N LEU A 129 -10.22 -10.82 15.48
CA LEU A 129 -11.52 -10.16 15.25
C LEU A 129 -12.17 -10.53 13.90
N GLY A 130 -11.41 -11.06 12.94
CA GLY A 130 -11.86 -11.43 11.59
C GLY A 130 -11.51 -10.39 10.54
#